data_AF-A0A355DK88-F1
#
_entry.id   AF-A0A355DK88-F1
#
_cell.length_a   1.000
_cell.length_b   1.000
_cell.length_c   1.000
_cell.angle_alpha   90.00
_cell.angle_beta   90.00
_cell.angle_gamma   90.00
#
_symmetry.space_group_name_H-M   'P 1'
#
loop_
_entity.id
_entity.type
_entity.pdbx_description
1 polymer ?
#
loop_
_entity_poly.entity_id
_entity_poly.type
_entity_poly.pdbx_seq_one_letter_code
_entity_poly.pdbx_strand_id
1 'polypeptide(L)'
;MQMPPDWKPRRVPHRLPSHQVSPEEQARLAVEKKERYQRCRTIFERVRDELIDNYYNWYITIDANSGNYFIEQDYMAIFHKLKSKQIAGKFVTFRLNETGTCGTI
;
A
#
# COMPACT_ATOMS: atom_id res chain seq x y z
N MET A 1 -17.21 -4.78 30.65
CA MET A 1 -18.17 -4.74 29.52
C MET A 1 -18.87 -6.09 29.46
N GLN A 2 -20.13 -6.17 29.90
CA GLN A 2 -20.96 -7.38 29.78
C GLN A 2 -21.58 -7.36 28.37
N MET A 3 -21.46 -8.46 27.63
CA MET A 3 -22.10 -8.60 26.32
C MET A 3 -23.63 -8.67 26.49
N PRO A 4 -24.41 -8.06 25.59
CA PRO A 4 -25.88 -8.08 25.70
C PRO A 4 -26.44 -9.50 25.52
N PRO A 5 -27.55 -9.84 26.21
CA PRO A 5 -28.08 -11.21 26.33
C PRO A 5 -28.64 -11.81 25.03
N ASP A 6 -28.78 -11.02 23.97
CA ASP A 6 -29.31 -11.41 22.66
C ASP A 6 -28.25 -11.51 21.56
N TRP A 7 -26.96 -11.45 21.91
CA TRP A 7 -25.87 -11.56 20.94
C TRP A 7 -25.82 -12.93 20.28
N LYS A 8 -26.26 -13.02 19.02
CA LYS A 8 -26.05 -14.18 18.15
C LYS A 8 -24.77 -13.97 17.34
N PRO A 9 -23.76 -14.86 17.44
CA PRO A 9 -22.58 -14.76 16.61
C PRO A 9 -23.00 -14.85 15.14
N ARG A 10 -22.48 -13.92 14.32
CA ARG A 10 -22.72 -13.93 12.87
C ARG A 10 -22.18 -15.26 12.34
N ARG A 11 -23.05 -16.14 11.80
CA ARG A 11 -22.60 -17.41 11.20
C ARG A 11 -21.79 -17.09 9.95
N VAL A 12 -20.47 -17.07 10.08
CA VAL A 12 -19.58 -17.11 8.92
C VAL A 12 -19.72 -18.50 8.28
N PRO A 13 -19.95 -18.59 6.96
CA PRO A 13 -20.03 -19.89 6.30
C PRO A 13 -18.71 -20.64 6.52
N HIS A 14 -18.80 -21.92 6.87
CA HIS A 14 -17.63 -22.77 7.16
C HIS A 14 -16.66 -22.88 5.95
N ARG A 15 -17.16 -22.64 4.73
CA ARG A 15 -16.35 -22.45 3.52
C ARG A 15 -16.77 -21.17 2.82
N LEU A 16 -15.81 -20.28 2.61
CA LEU A 16 -15.95 -19.18 1.68
C LEU A 16 -15.85 -19.73 0.25
N PRO A 17 -16.56 -19.15 -0.74
CA PRO A 17 -16.34 -19.49 -2.15
C PRO A 17 -14.87 -19.29 -2.50
N SER A 18 -14.19 -20.33 -2.95
CA SER A 18 -12.82 -20.21 -3.44
C SER A 18 -12.87 -19.55 -4.81
N HIS A 19 -12.56 -18.25 -4.89
CA HIS A 19 -12.25 -17.62 -6.17
C HIS A 19 -10.86 -18.11 -6.61
N GLN A 20 -10.83 -19.09 -7.50
CA GLN A 20 -9.58 -19.61 -8.07
C GLN A 20 -9.19 -18.73 -9.26
N VAL A 21 -8.19 -17.88 -9.07
CA VAL A 21 -7.58 -17.11 -10.17
C VAL A 21 -6.77 -18.07 -11.04
N SER A 22 -6.99 -18.06 -12.36
CA SER A 22 -6.21 -18.89 -13.31
C SER A 22 -4.70 -18.61 -13.18
N PRO A 23 -3.82 -19.61 -13.35
CA PRO A 23 -2.37 -19.38 -13.38
C PRO A 23 -1.93 -18.26 -14.35
N GLU A 24 -2.61 -18.14 -15.51
CA GLU A 24 -2.35 -17.09 -16.50
C GLU A 24 -2.67 -15.69 -15.95
N GLU A 25 -3.82 -15.56 -15.28
CA GLU A 25 -4.23 -14.28 -14.69
C GLU A 25 -3.35 -13.91 -13.49
N GLN A 26 -2.93 -14.90 -12.70
CA GLN A 26 -1.94 -14.68 -11.64
C GLN A 26 -0.60 -14.17 -12.20
N ALA A 27 -0.12 -14.77 -13.30
CA ALA A 27 1.09 -14.33 -13.97
C ALA A 27 0.96 -12.89 -14.49
N ARG A 28 -0.17 -12.54 -15.14
CA ARG A 28 -0.44 -11.17 -15.60
C ARG A 28 -0.42 -10.17 -14.44
N LEU A 29 -1.11 -10.49 -13.34
CA LEU A 29 -1.15 -9.62 -12.15
C LEU A 29 0.23 -9.46 -11.50
N ALA A 30 1.05 -10.51 -11.50
CA ALA A 30 2.41 -10.46 -10.97
C ALA A 30 3.30 -9.54 -11.82
N VAL A 31 3.21 -9.64 -13.15
CA VAL A 31 3.94 -8.75 -14.09
C VAL A 31 3.51 -7.31 -13.88
N GLU A 32 2.20 -7.01 -13.90
CA GLU A 32 1.69 -5.64 -13.69
C GLU A 32 2.14 -5.06 -12.34
N LYS A 33 2.11 -5.88 -11.28
CA LYS A 33 2.56 -5.47 -9.94
C LYS A 33 4.05 -5.16 -9.94
N LYS A 34 4.87 -5.97 -10.62
CA LYS A 34 6.32 -5.79 -10.72
C LYS A 34 6.67 -4.53 -11.50
N GLU A 35 6.06 -4.31 -12.65
CA GLU A 35 6.26 -3.10 -13.47
C GLU A 35 5.87 -1.83 -12.71
N ARG A 36 4.73 -1.87 -12.01
CA ARG A 36 4.30 -0.77 -11.14
C ARG A 36 5.33 -0.50 -10.05
N TYR A 37 5.79 -1.54 -9.36
CA TYR A 37 6.78 -1.42 -8.30
C TYR A 37 8.09 -0.84 -8.82
N GLN A 38 8.60 -1.33 -9.95
CA GLN A 38 9.83 -0.85 -10.57
C GLN A 38 9.75 0.64 -10.94
N ARG A 39 8.66 1.08 -11.56
CA ARG A 39 8.45 2.49 -11.90
C ARG A 39 8.49 3.38 -10.66
N CYS A 40 7.73 3.04 -9.62
CA CYS A 40 7.72 3.80 -8.38
C CYS A 40 9.07 3.73 -7.65
N ARG A 41 9.77 2.60 -7.73
CA ARG A 41 11.08 2.42 -7.08
C ARG A 41 12.14 3.34 -7.68
N THR A 42 12.18 3.47 -9.01
CA THR A 42 13.11 4.40 -9.67
C THR A 42 12.86 5.86 -9.24
N ILE A 43 11.61 6.24 -9.02
CA ILE A 43 11.25 7.58 -8.54
C ILE A 43 11.67 7.73 -7.08
N PHE A 44 11.36 6.73 -6.24
CA PHE A 44 11.76 6.70 -4.84
C PHE A 44 13.26 6.89 -4.69
N GLU A 45 14.08 6.13 -5.43
CA GLU A 45 15.54 6.21 -5.34
C GLU A 45 16.10 7.59 -5.68
N ARG A 46 15.47 8.31 -6.61
CA ARG A 46 15.87 9.68 -6.97
C ARG A 46 15.56 10.68 -5.86
N VAL A 47 14.37 10.58 -5.24
CA VAL A 47 13.93 11.55 -4.23
C VAL A 47 14.37 11.17 -2.82
N ARG A 48 14.76 9.91 -2.59
CA ARG A 48 15.14 9.39 -1.27
C ARG A 48 16.30 10.20 -0.71
N ASP A 49 17.36 10.37 -1.47
CA ASP A 49 18.60 10.97 -0.97
C ASP A 49 18.39 12.45 -0.57
N GLU A 50 17.45 13.15 -1.20
CA GLU A 50 17.08 14.53 -0.84
C GLU A 50 16.12 14.61 0.37
N LEU A 51 15.28 13.60 0.56
CA LEU A 51 14.20 13.62 1.55
C LEU A 51 14.55 12.89 2.84
N ILE A 52 15.51 11.96 2.80
CA ILE A 52 15.85 11.10 3.94
C ILE A 52 16.36 11.89 5.13
N ASP A 53 17.09 12.98 4.89
CA ASP A 53 17.64 13.84 5.94
C ASP A 53 16.55 14.55 6.75
N ASN A 54 15.44 14.90 6.09
CA ASN A 54 14.35 15.68 6.70
C ASN A 54 13.17 14.83 7.16
N TYR A 55 12.98 13.65 6.55
CA TYR A 55 11.78 12.81 6.73
C TYR A 55 12.16 11.36 7.04
N TYR A 56 13.26 11.15 7.75
CA TYR A 56 13.71 9.81 8.12
C TYR A 56 12.61 9.00 8.81
N ASN A 57 12.42 7.76 8.36
CA ASN A 57 11.40 6.81 8.80
C ASN A 57 9.94 7.19 8.50
N TRP A 58 9.67 8.27 7.77
CA TRP A 58 8.33 8.63 7.31
C TRP A 58 7.92 7.75 6.12
N TYR A 59 6.63 7.76 5.80
CA TYR A 59 6.08 7.05 4.66
C TYR A 59 6.00 7.96 3.45
N ILE A 60 6.41 7.45 2.29
CA ILE A 60 6.26 8.12 1.01
C ILE A 60 5.41 7.27 0.07
N THR A 61 4.33 7.83 -0.44
CA THR A 61 3.45 7.19 -1.41
C THR A 61 3.63 7.83 -2.76
N ILE A 62 4.00 7.04 -3.77
CA ILE A 62 4.28 7.47 -5.12
C ILE A 62 3.20 6.94 -6.06
N ASP A 63 2.69 7.79 -6.93
CA ASP A 63 1.82 7.40 -8.04
C ASP A 63 2.63 6.87 -9.22
N ALA A 64 2.33 5.64 -9.67
CA ALA A 64 3.00 5.02 -10.80
C ALA A 64 2.73 5.69 -12.16
N ASN A 65 1.69 6.51 -12.26
CA ASN A 65 1.29 7.17 -13.50
C ASN A 65 1.86 8.59 -13.62
N SER A 66 1.64 9.43 -12.60
CA SER A 66 2.10 10.83 -12.63
C SER A 66 3.49 11.04 -12.07
N GLY A 67 3.99 10.12 -11.24
CA GLY A 67 5.24 10.30 -10.49
C GLY A 67 5.14 11.29 -9.33
N ASN A 68 3.96 11.84 -9.08
CA ASN A 68 3.69 12.64 -7.88
C ASN A 68 3.81 11.76 -6.64
N TYR A 69 4.23 12.38 -5.53
CA TYR A 69 4.37 11.70 -4.26
C TYR A 69 3.86 12.52 -3.09
N PHE A 70 3.48 11.82 -2.02
CA PHE A 70 3.07 12.40 -0.75
C PHE A 70 3.90 11.78 0.36
N ILE A 71 4.32 12.59 1.32
CA ILE A 71 5.08 12.15 2.49
C ILE A 71 4.23 12.41 3.73
N GLU A 72 4.11 11.41 4.59
CA GLU A 72 3.41 11.51 5.87
C GLU A 72 4.12 10.65 6.91
N GLN A 73 4.11 11.10 8.16
CA GLN A 73 4.69 10.33 9.26
C GLN A 73 3.84 9.09 9.60
N ASP A 74 2.52 9.18 9.44
CA ASP A 74 1.58 8.11 9.70
C ASP A 74 1.05 7.49 8.41
N TYR A 75 1.14 6.16 8.33
CA TYR A 75 0.59 5.38 7.22
C TYR A 75 -0.92 5.61 7.07
N MET A 76 -1.67 5.75 8.16
CA MET A 76 -3.12 5.98 8.09
C MET A 76 -3.48 7.36 7.55
N ALA A 77 -2.63 8.37 7.79
CA ALA A 77 -2.81 9.71 7.21
C ALA A 77 -2.76 9.67 5.67
N ILE A 78 -1.92 8.80 5.09
CA ILE A 78 -1.87 8.57 3.65
C ILE A 78 -3.21 8.04 3.13
N PHE A 79 -3.77 7.00 3.75
CA PHE A 79 -5.07 6.45 3.32
C PHE A 79 -6.18 7.48 3.41
N HIS A 80 -6.21 8.26 4.49
CA HIS A 80 -7.20 9.33 4.65
C HIS A 80 -7.06 10.38 3.55
N LYS A 81 -5.83 10.78 3.21
CA LYS A 81 -5.57 11.76 2.14
C LYS A 81 -5.96 11.22 0.77
N LEU A 82 -5.62 9.97 0.45
CA LEU A 82 -5.99 9.32 -0.81
C LEU A 82 -7.51 9.18 -0.95
N LYS A 83 -8.18 8.75 0.12
CA LYS A 83 -9.64 8.61 0.16
C LYS A 83 -10.34 9.96 0.07
N SER A 84 -9.87 10.96 0.83
CA SER A 84 -10.45 12.31 0.87
C SER A 84 -10.37 13.00 -0.48
N LYS A 85 -9.22 12.91 -1.16
CA LYS A 85 -9.02 13.56 -2.46
C LYS A 85 -9.59 12.75 -3.63
N GLN A 86 -10.28 11.63 -3.37
CA GLN A 86 -10.76 10.67 -4.38
C GLN A 86 -9.70 10.31 -5.43
N ILE A 87 -8.42 10.27 -5.02
CA ILE A 87 -7.35 10.02 -5.97
C ILE A 87 -7.32 8.53 -6.24
N ALA A 88 -7.96 8.14 -7.33
CA ALA A 88 -7.84 6.80 -7.88
C ALA A 88 -6.49 6.70 -8.60
N GLY A 89 -5.69 5.69 -8.25
CA GLY A 89 -4.36 5.54 -8.82
C GLY A 89 -3.68 4.24 -8.39
N LYS A 90 -2.63 3.90 -9.14
CA LYS A 90 -1.78 2.73 -8.87
C LYS A 90 -0.60 3.19 -7.99
N PHE A 91 -0.87 3.35 -6.70
CA PHE A 91 0.13 3.81 -5.73
C PHE A 91 1.03 2.71 -5.19
N VAL A 92 2.27 3.07 -4.85
CA VAL A 92 3.19 2.25 -4.07
C VAL A 92 3.71 3.08 -2.90
N THR A 93 3.69 2.51 -1.70
CA THR A 93 4.19 3.18 -0.49
C THR A 93 5.50 2.55 -0.07
N PHE A 94 6.49 3.39 0.20
CA PHE A 94 7.79 3.04 0.73
C PHE A 94 8.01 3.73 2.07
N ARG A 95 9.04 3.31 2.79
CA ARG A 95 9.56 4.01 3.96
C ARG A 95 10.78 4.83 3.55
N LEU A 96 10.89 6.07 4.00
CA LEU A 96 12.09 6.89 3.80
C LEU A 96 13.18 6.44 4.79
N ASN A 97 13.88 5.39 4.41
CA ASN A 97 15.08 4.87 5.08
C ASN A 97 16.07 4.40 4.01
N GLU A 98 17.21 3.84 4.40
CA GLU A 98 18.28 3.47 3.47
C GLU A 98 17.80 2.46 2.40
N THR A 99 16.90 1.55 2.79
CA THR A 99 16.47 0.42 1.96
C THR A 99 15.15 0.66 1.22
N GLY A 100 14.30 1.56 1.70
CA GLY A 100 12.92 1.75 1.25
C GLY A 100 11.91 0.74 1.77
N THR A 101 12.30 -0.17 2.69
CA THR A 101 11.46 -1.30 3.11
C THR A 101 10.54 -0.95 4.29
N CYS A 102 9.28 -1.36 4.17
CA CYS A 102 8.28 -1.29 5.22
C CYS A 102 8.27 -2.60 6.01
N GLY A 103 8.73 -2.58 7.26
CA GLY A 103 8.80 -3.76 8.14
C GLY A 103 10.14 -4.50 8.10
N THR A 104 10.24 -5.56 8.91
CA THR A 104 11.39 -6.46 8.93
C THR A 104 11.25 -7.47 7.79
N ILE A 105 12.30 -7.62 6.98
CA ILE A 105 12.39 -8.60 5.88
C ILE A 105 12.63 -9.99 6.46
#